data_AF-A0A060Z5K5-F1
#
_entry.id   AF-A0A060Z5K5-F1
#
_cell.length_a   1.000
_cell.length_b   1.000
_cell.length_c   1.000
_cell.angle_alpha   90.00
_cell.angle_beta   90.00
_cell.angle_gamma   90.00
#
_symmetry.space_group_name_H-M   'P 1'
#
loop_
_entity.id
_entity.type
_entity.pdbx_description
1 polymer ?
#
loop_
_entity_poly.entity_id
_entity_poly.type
_entity_poly.pdbx_seq_one_letter_code
_entity_poly.pdbx_strand_id
1 'polypeptide(L)'
;MTDFLVFLSLPHPSLQPNPSNKLAIIHILGLLSNLFTTLDISKQEDESGEGTAPPVKTAPPPPGPNPVVVVLQQVFALIQTVLSKWLNDSQVVEAVCAIFEKSVRTLLHDFAPMVSQLSEMLGQMYSTIPQASALDLTRQMVHIFASETDNFPPIKALFELVTSVTLSIFQQGPRDHPDIVDSFMQLQAQVCFWFLISFTLGFSISLS
;
A
#
# COMPACT_ATOMS: atom_id res chain seq x y z
N MET A 1 19.84 -3.53 -18.46
CA MET A 1 18.35 -3.40 -18.42
C MET A 1 17.64 -4.60 -19.05
N THR A 2 18.31 -5.39 -19.90
CA THR A 2 17.77 -6.58 -20.58
C THR A 2 17.72 -7.85 -19.73
N ASP A 3 18.56 -8.01 -18.69
CA ASP A 3 18.54 -9.18 -17.80
C ASP A 3 17.27 -9.30 -16.93
N PHE A 4 16.59 -8.19 -16.68
CA PHE A 4 15.44 -8.15 -15.77
C PHE A 4 14.19 -8.83 -16.37
N LEU A 5 13.98 -8.69 -17.68
CA LEU A 5 12.90 -9.38 -18.38
C LEU A 5 13.19 -10.87 -18.57
N VAL A 6 14.46 -11.26 -18.71
CA VAL A 6 14.85 -12.67 -18.81
C VAL A 6 14.55 -13.41 -17.50
N PHE A 7 14.73 -12.76 -16.34
CA PHE A 7 14.43 -13.35 -15.04
C PHE A 7 12.91 -13.51 -14.77
N LEU A 8 12.07 -12.71 -15.42
CA LEU A 8 10.60 -12.74 -15.29
C LEU A 8 9.90 -13.59 -16.36
N SER A 9 10.52 -13.81 -17.52
CA SER A 9 9.88 -14.50 -18.67
C SER A 9 10.18 -16.00 -18.78
N LEU A 10 11.01 -16.61 -17.92
CA LEU A 10 11.21 -18.06 -17.97
C LEU A 10 10.13 -18.84 -17.20
N PRO A 11 9.41 -19.76 -17.86
CA PRO A 11 8.62 -20.77 -17.17
C PRO A 11 9.58 -21.86 -16.72
N HIS A 12 10.07 -21.80 -15.48
CA HIS A 12 10.71 -22.95 -14.85
C HIS A 12 10.09 -23.23 -13.47
N PRO A 13 9.64 -24.47 -13.23
CA PRO A 13 9.19 -24.92 -11.92
C PRO A 13 10.42 -25.06 -11.03
N SER A 14 10.30 -24.71 -9.75
CA SER A 14 11.35 -24.68 -8.70
C SER A 14 12.23 -23.42 -8.61
N LEU A 15 11.62 -22.26 -8.37
CA LEU A 15 12.33 -21.20 -7.64
C LEU A 15 12.34 -21.58 -6.15
N GLN A 16 13.26 -22.45 -5.73
CA GLN A 16 13.57 -22.56 -4.30
C GLN A 16 14.14 -21.20 -3.85
N PRO A 17 13.59 -20.55 -2.82
CA PRO A 17 14.09 -19.28 -2.32
C PRO A 17 15.52 -19.47 -1.82
N ASN A 18 16.51 -18.97 -2.56
CA ASN A 18 17.91 -19.02 -2.17
C ASN A 18 18.29 -17.72 -1.41
N PRO A 19 19.19 -17.75 -0.41
CA PRO A 19 19.50 -16.59 0.41
C PRO A 19 20.21 -15.44 -0.35
N SER A 20 20.94 -15.75 -1.43
CA SER A 20 21.58 -14.73 -2.27
C SER A 20 20.58 -13.91 -3.10
N ASN A 21 19.52 -14.54 -3.58
CA ASN A 21 18.41 -13.91 -4.29
C ASN A 21 17.59 -13.07 -3.33
N LYS A 22 17.44 -13.49 -2.06
CA LYS A 22 16.75 -12.71 -1.03
C LYS A 22 17.34 -11.31 -0.87
N LEU A 23 18.67 -11.21 -0.72
CA LEU A 23 19.35 -9.91 -0.58
C LEU A 23 19.20 -9.04 -1.83
N ALA A 24 19.30 -9.62 -3.02
CA ALA A 24 19.10 -8.90 -4.28
C ALA A 24 17.66 -8.37 -4.39
N ILE A 25 16.67 -9.17 -4.02
CA ILE A 25 15.25 -8.78 -4.02
C ILE A 25 14.99 -7.65 -3.02
N ILE A 26 15.48 -7.78 -1.78
CA ILE A 26 15.34 -6.72 -0.76
C ILE A 26 16.00 -5.42 -1.24
N HIS A 27 17.17 -5.51 -1.88
CA HIS A 27 17.84 -4.34 -2.44
C HIS A 27 17.02 -3.68 -3.56
N ILE A 28 16.44 -4.47 -4.48
CA ILE A 28 15.57 -3.96 -5.56
C ILE A 28 14.31 -3.31 -4.98
N LEU A 29 13.68 -3.96 -4.00
CA LEU A 29 12.55 -3.42 -3.25
C LEU A 29 12.92 -2.07 -2.60
N GLY A 30 14.11 -1.96 -2.00
CA GLY A 30 14.65 -0.71 -1.48
C GLY A 30 14.81 0.39 -2.56
N LEU A 31 15.31 0.03 -3.75
CA LEU A 31 15.40 0.97 -4.88
C LEU A 31 14.01 1.46 -5.33
N LEU A 32 13.01 0.58 -5.36
CA LEU A 32 11.63 0.94 -5.67
C LEU A 32 11.03 1.88 -4.61
N SER A 33 11.36 1.70 -3.34
CA SER A 33 11.02 2.65 -2.26
C SER A 33 11.54 4.06 -2.54
N ASN A 34 12.81 4.15 -2.96
CA ASN A 34 13.43 5.43 -3.27
C ASN A 34 12.80 6.07 -4.52
N LEU A 35 12.40 5.26 -5.50
CA LEU A 35 11.67 5.75 -6.66
C LEU A 35 10.33 6.37 -6.25
N PHE A 36 9.56 5.70 -5.38
CA PHE A 36 8.26 6.22 -4.91
C PHE A 36 8.38 7.50 -4.07
N THR A 37 9.41 7.60 -3.24
CA THR A 37 9.67 8.83 -2.47
C THR A 37 10.12 9.99 -3.35
N THR A 38 10.66 9.71 -4.54
CA THR A 38 11.08 10.74 -5.53
C THR A 38 9.96 11.07 -6.53
N LEU A 39 8.97 10.18 -6.69
CA LEU A 39 7.81 10.34 -7.59
C LEU A 39 6.72 11.30 -7.05
N ASP A 40 6.98 11.98 -5.93
CA ASP A 40 6.18 13.11 -5.44
C ASP A 40 6.32 14.29 -6.42
N ILE A 41 5.51 14.26 -7.49
CA ILE A 41 5.40 15.34 -8.48
C ILE A 41 4.59 16.51 -7.88
N SER A 42 3.85 16.27 -6.80
CA SER A 42 2.94 17.18 -6.13
C SER A 42 3.66 18.37 -5.46
N LYS A 43 4.98 18.30 -5.30
CA LYS A 43 5.79 19.40 -4.75
C LYS A 43 6.26 20.45 -5.77
N GLN A 44 5.92 20.33 -7.05
CA GLN A 44 6.46 21.19 -8.12
C GLN A 44 5.47 22.22 -8.69
N GLU A 45 4.27 22.39 -8.12
CA GLU A 45 3.32 23.42 -8.58
C GLU A 45 3.34 24.74 -7.78
N ASP A 46 4.00 24.82 -6.63
CA ASP A 46 4.00 26.03 -5.77
C ASP A 46 5.20 26.99 -5.94
N GLU A 47 6.17 26.70 -6.83
CA GLU A 47 7.32 27.59 -7.13
C GLU A 47 7.35 28.07 -8.60
N SER A 48 6.22 28.54 -9.13
CA SER A 48 6.22 29.32 -10.37
C SER A 48 5.21 30.47 -10.31
N GLY A 49 5.43 31.34 -9.33
CA GLY A 49 4.92 32.71 -9.37
C GLY A 49 5.78 33.59 -10.28
N GLU A 50 5.09 34.27 -11.20
CA GLU A 50 5.52 35.39 -12.07
C GLU A 50 6.24 35.08 -13.40
N GLY A 51 5.56 35.41 -14.53
CA GLY A 51 6.20 35.48 -15.85
C GLY A 51 5.29 35.51 -17.09
N THR A 52 4.37 36.47 -17.18
CA THR A 52 3.81 37.13 -18.40
C THR A 52 3.93 36.45 -19.80
N ALA A 53 2.83 35.89 -20.36
CA ALA A 53 2.52 35.86 -21.82
C ALA A 53 1.11 35.24 -22.15
N PRO A 54 0.46 35.55 -23.31
CA PRO A 54 -0.98 35.33 -23.57
C PRO A 54 -1.38 33.88 -23.94
N PRO A 55 -2.69 33.53 -23.90
CA PRO A 55 -3.16 32.16 -23.89
C PRO A 55 -3.20 31.55 -25.30
N VAL A 56 -2.31 30.61 -25.57
CA VAL A 56 -2.48 29.69 -26.71
C VAL A 56 -3.55 28.68 -26.32
N LYS A 57 -4.70 28.73 -27.00
CA LYS A 57 -5.75 27.70 -26.94
C LYS A 57 -5.21 26.39 -27.53
N THR A 58 -4.46 25.63 -26.77
CA THR A 58 -4.19 24.22 -27.05
C THR A 58 -5.36 23.39 -26.55
N ALA A 59 -5.89 22.56 -27.43
CA ALA A 59 -6.96 21.60 -27.16
C ALA A 59 -6.67 20.78 -25.88
N PRO A 60 -7.69 20.36 -25.12
CA PRO A 60 -7.48 19.55 -23.93
C PRO A 60 -6.67 18.31 -24.32
N PRO A 61 -5.55 18.02 -23.64
CA PRO A 61 -4.78 16.81 -23.90
C PRO A 61 -5.70 15.60 -23.76
N PRO A 62 -5.55 14.55 -24.60
CA PRO A 62 -6.34 13.34 -24.46
C PRO A 62 -6.22 12.85 -23.01
N PRO A 63 -7.30 12.33 -22.39
CA PRO A 63 -7.25 11.75 -21.05
C PRO A 63 -6.47 10.43 -21.12
N GLY A 64 -5.15 10.55 -21.28
CA GLY A 64 -4.22 9.46 -21.11
C GLY A 64 -4.16 9.10 -19.62
N PRO A 65 -4.01 7.82 -19.27
CA PRO A 65 -3.85 7.43 -17.88
C PRO A 65 -2.63 8.16 -17.29
N ASN A 66 -2.80 8.74 -16.10
CA ASN A 66 -1.75 9.46 -15.41
C ASN A 66 -0.46 8.62 -15.39
N PRO A 67 0.68 9.14 -15.89
CA PRO A 67 1.90 8.35 -16.03
C PRO A 67 2.37 7.80 -14.68
N VAL A 68 2.11 8.52 -13.60
CA VAL A 68 2.34 8.07 -12.21
C VAL A 68 1.56 6.79 -11.89
N VAL A 69 0.28 6.73 -12.25
CA VAL A 69 -0.59 5.56 -12.01
C VAL A 69 -0.10 4.35 -12.80
N VAL A 70 0.35 4.55 -14.04
CA VAL A 70 0.90 3.47 -14.87
C VAL A 70 2.18 2.90 -14.25
N VAL A 71 3.08 3.77 -13.77
CA VAL A 71 4.30 3.35 -13.08
C VAL A 71 3.96 2.62 -11.77
N LEU A 72 3.03 3.15 -10.98
CA LEU A 72 2.54 2.51 -9.75
C LEU A 72 2.01 1.11 -10.02
N GLN A 73 1.14 0.94 -11.01
CA GLN A 73 0.59 -0.36 -11.40
C GLN A 73 1.68 -1.35 -11.82
N GLN A 74 2.65 -0.90 -12.63
CA GLN A 74 3.73 -1.75 -13.09
C GLN A 74 4.64 -2.20 -11.94
N VAL A 75 4.95 -1.30 -11.01
CA VAL A 75 5.70 -1.64 -9.80
C VAL A 75 4.89 -2.58 -8.90
N PHE A 76 3.58 -2.39 -8.80
CA PHE A 76 2.71 -3.28 -8.03
C PHE A 76 2.72 -4.71 -8.57
N ALA A 77 2.64 -4.89 -9.88
CA ALA A 77 2.72 -6.21 -10.53
C ALA A 77 4.07 -6.90 -10.25
N LEU A 78 5.17 -6.15 -10.20
CA LEU A 78 6.48 -6.67 -9.82
C LEU A 78 6.48 -7.13 -8.35
N ILE A 79 5.95 -6.31 -7.45
CA ILE A 79 5.88 -6.63 -6.02
C ILE A 79 4.99 -7.86 -5.79
N GLN A 80 3.84 -7.97 -6.44
CA GLN A 80 2.98 -9.16 -6.35
C GLN A 80 3.70 -10.41 -6.85
N THR A 81 4.50 -10.30 -7.91
CA THR A 81 5.32 -11.42 -8.40
C THR A 81 6.35 -11.87 -7.35
N VAL A 82 6.97 -10.91 -6.65
CA VAL A 82 7.89 -11.22 -5.54
C VAL A 82 7.14 -11.87 -4.38
N LEU A 83 6.04 -11.27 -3.91
CA LEU A 83 5.24 -11.81 -2.82
C LEU A 83 4.75 -13.23 -3.13
N SER A 84 4.36 -13.54 -4.37
CA SER A 84 3.91 -14.89 -4.72
C SER A 84 4.94 -16.00 -4.43
N LYS A 85 6.24 -15.65 -4.43
CA LYS A 85 7.35 -16.57 -4.16
C LYS A 85 7.90 -16.45 -2.73
N TRP A 86 7.70 -15.30 -2.09
CA TRP A 86 8.33 -14.92 -0.81
C TRP A 86 7.33 -14.59 0.30
N LEU A 87 6.05 -14.93 0.12
CA LEU A 87 4.98 -14.67 1.09
C LEU A 87 5.22 -15.36 2.45
N ASN A 88 6.03 -16.42 2.45
CA ASN A 88 6.42 -17.16 3.65
C ASN A 88 7.67 -16.58 4.36
N ASP A 89 8.26 -15.49 3.86
CA ASP A 89 9.43 -14.85 4.45
C ASP A 89 9.06 -13.52 5.11
N SER A 90 9.14 -13.49 6.44
CA SER A 90 8.76 -12.33 7.25
C SER A 90 9.50 -11.04 6.89
N GLN A 91 10.77 -11.12 6.50
CA GLN A 91 11.57 -9.93 6.16
C GLN A 91 11.17 -9.35 4.81
N VAL A 92 10.78 -10.19 3.85
CA VAL A 92 10.33 -9.72 2.54
C VAL A 92 8.96 -9.05 2.68
N VAL A 93 8.05 -9.67 3.43
CA VAL A 93 6.73 -9.10 3.75
C VAL A 93 6.88 -7.74 4.45
N GLU A 94 7.74 -7.65 5.46
CA GLU A 94 8.01 -6.40 6.18
C GLU A 94 8.60 -5.32 5.27
N ALA A 95 9.59 -5.65 4.43
CA ALA A 95 10.17 -4.71 3.48
C ALA A 95 9.12 -4.18 2.49
N VAL A 96 8.23 -5.05 2.01
CA VAL A 96 7.14 -4.66 1.12
C VAL A 96 6.15 -3.73 1.83
N CYS A 97 5.74 -4.06 3.06
CA CYS A 97 4.89 -3.17 3.88
C CYS A 97 5.54 -1.80 4.09
N ALA A 98 6.82 -1.75 4.46
CA ALA A 98 7.55 -0.51 4.69
C ALA A 98 7.66 0.38 3.43
N ILE A 99 7.75 -0.24 2.24
CA ILE A 99 7.74 0.48 0.97
C ILE A 99 6.40 1.15 0.77
N PHE A 100 5.31 0.38 0.85
CA PHE A 100 3.97 0.91 0.64
C PHE A 100 3.58 1.92 1.71
N GLU A 101 4.01 1.76 2.95
CA GLU A 101 3.82 2.77 3.99
C GLU A 101 4.40 4.12 3.56
N LYS A 102 5.67 4.15 3.16
CA LYS A 102 6.29 5.38 2.66
C LYS A 102 5.59 5.92 1.42
N SER A 103 5.25 5.05 0.48
CA SER A 103 4.57 5.44 -0.76
C SER A 103 3.21 6.06 -0.52
N VAL A 104 2.38 5.43 0.33
CA VAL A 104 1.03 5.91 0.68
C VAL A 104 1.12 7.26 1.39
N ARG A 105 2.09 7.45 2.29
CA ARG A 105 2.32 8.74 2.96
C ARG A 105 2.81 9.83 2.01
N THR A 106 3.58 9.48 0.99
CA THR A 106 4.14 10.43 0.02
C THR A 106 3.11 10.83 -1.03
N LEU A 107 2.42 9.85 -1.61
CA LEU A 107 1.50 10.04 -2.74
C LEU A 107 0.09 10.42 -2.29
N LEU A 108 -0.31 10.14 -1.05
CA LEU A 108 -1.61 10.49 -0.48
C LEU A 108 -2.77 10.15 -1.45
N HIS A 109 -3.50 11.14 -1.96
CA HIS A 109 -4.64 10.98 -2.86
C HIS A 109 -4.25 10.43 -4.24
N ASP A 110 -3.02 10.64 -4.72
CA ASP A 110 -2.53 10.08 -5.99
C ASP A 110 -2.39 8.54 -5.91
N PHE A 111 -2.43 7.97 -4.70
CA PHE A 111 -2.42 6.54 -4.47
C PHE A 111 -3.82 5.91 -4.52
N ALA A 112 -4.91 6.71 -4.56
CA ALA A 112 -6.30 6.25 -4.65
C ALA A 112 -6.55 5.06 -5.61
N PRO A 113 -6.12 5.09 -6.90
CA PRO A 113 -6.41 4.01 -7.84
C PRO A 113 -5.76 2.66 -7.47
N MET A 114 -4.78 2.66 -6.56
CA MET A 114 -4.07 1.47 -6.10
C MET A 114 -4.60 0.93 -4.76
N VAL A 115 -5.50 1.66 -4.08
CA VAL A 115 -6.01 1.31 -2.76
C VAL A 115 -6.67 -0.06 -2.76
N SER A 116 -7.47 -0.38 -3.78
CA SER A 116 -8.13 -1.69 -3.90
C SER A 116 -7.12 -2.82 -3.98
N GLN A 117 -6.13 -2.70 -4.89
CA GLN A 117 -5.10 -3.71 -5.11
C GLN A 117 -4.18 -3.87 -3.89
N LEU A 118 -3.87 -2.77 -3.20
CA LEU A 118 -3.13 -2.79 -1.94
C LEU A 118 -3.92 -3.47 -0.83
N SER A 119 -5.23 -3.22 -0.74
CA SER A 119 -6.08 -3.83 0.27
C SER A 119 -6.14 -5.36 0.13
N GLU A 120 -6.34 -5.86 -1.09
CA GLU A 120 -6.35 -7.30 -1.35
C GLU A 120 -4.99 -7.95 -1.04
N MET A 121 -3.90 -7.32 -1.48
CA MET A 121 -2.54 -7.84 -1.26
C MET A 121 -2.16 -7.86 0.23
N LEU A 122 -2.46 -6.79 0.97
CA LEU A 122 -2.30 -6.73 2.43
C LEU A 122 -3.07 -7.84 3.13
N GLY A 123 -4.31 -8.09 2.70
CA GLY A 123 -5.14 -9.15 3.23
C GLY A 123 -4.51 -10.53 3.08
N GLN A 124 -3.94 -10.82 1.91
CA GLN A 124 -3.23 -12.07 1.64
C GLN A 124 -1.95 -12.21 2.47
N MET A 125 -1.17 -11.13 2.59
CA MET A 125 0.05 -11.08 3.41
C MET A 125 -0.29 -11.37 4.87
N TYR A 126 -1.27 -10.65 5.43
CA TYR A 126 -1.66 -10.78 6.83
C TYR A 126 -2.27 -12.14 7.16
N SER A 127 -3.02 -12.73 6.23
CA SER A 127 -3.60 -14.07 6.41
C SER A 127 -2.55 -15.18 6.43
N THR A 128 -1.37 -14.95 5.84
CA THR A 128 -0.29 -15.95 5.78
C THR A 128 0.76 -15.71 6.86
N ILE A 129 1.21 -14.47 7.02
CA ILE A 129 2.13 -14.03 8.08
C ILE A 129 1.55 -12.78 8.74
N PRO A 130 0.86 -12.94 9.89
CA PRO A 130 0.39 -11.82 10.67
C PRO A 130 1.57 -11.01 11.21
N GLN A 131 1.62 -9.72 10.90
CA GLN A 131 2.68 -8.82 11.35
C GLN A 131 2.13 -7.44 11.70
N ALA A 132 2.76 -6.77 12.67
CA ALA A 132 2.47 -5.40 13.05
C ALA A 132 2.56 -4.42 11.86
N SER A 133 3.57 -4.59 10.98
CA SER A 133 3.81 -3.75 9.79
C SER A 133 2.61 -3.66 8.84
N ALA A 134 1.87 -4.76 8.66
CA ALA A 134 0.66 -4.79 7.83
C ALA A 134 -0.52 -4.07 8.49
N LEU A 135 -0.64 -4.15 9.83
CA LEU A 135 -1.65 -3.41 10.58
C LEU A 135 -1.36 -1.90 10.54
N ASP A 136 -0.10 -1.50 10.69
CA ASP A 136 0.31 -0.10 10.60
C ASP A 136 0.06 0.49 9.20
N LEU A 137 0.30 -0.30 8.14
CA LEU A 137 -0.06 0.12 6.79
C LEU A 137 -1.58 0.25 6.60
N THR A 138 -2.36 -0.72 7.10
CA THR A 138 -3.84 -0.65 7.07
C THR A 138 -4.33 0.60 7.78
N ARG A 139 -3.76 0.89 8.95
CA ARG A 139 -4.05 2.08 9.74
C ARG A 139 -3.75 3.36 8.96
N GLN A 140 -2.65 3.39 8.23
CA GLN A 140 -2.28 4.54 7.41
C GLN A 140 -3.25 4.73 6.23
N MET A 141 -3.68 3.66 5.59
CA MET A 141 -4.71 3.71 4.54
C MET A 141 -6.04 4.26 5.08
N VAL A 142 -6.48 3.80 6.25
CA VAL A 142 -7.66 4.37 6.92
C VAL A 142 -7.45 5.86 7.21
N HIS A 143 -6.27 6.28 7.66
CA HIS A 143 -6.02 7.70 7.97
C HIS A 143 -6.21 8.61 6.74
N ILE A 144 -5.68 8.18 5.60
CA ILE A 144 -5.61 8.99 4.38
C ILE A 144 -6.92 8.92 3.59
N PHE A 145 -7.49 7.73 3.45
CA PHE A 145 -8.62 7.48 2.54
C PHE A 145 -9.97 7.37 3.23
N ALA A 146 -10.06 7.48 4.56
CA ALA A 146 -11.37 7.32 5.20
C ALA A 146 -12.37 8.40 4.79
N SER A 147 -11.94 9.62 4.44
CA SER A 147 -12.82 10.65 3.89
C SER A 147 -13.34 10.36 2.47
N GLU A 148 -12.77 9.38 1.76
CA GLU A 148 -13.11 9.07 0.37
C GLU A 148 -14.06 7.87 0.28
N THR A 149 -15.33 8.16 -0.01
CA THR A 149 -16.40 7.14 -0.05
C THR A 149 -16.20 6.06 -1.12
N ASP A 150 -15.52 6.38 -2.22
CA ASP A 150 -15.29 5.44 -3.33
C ASP A 150 -14.15 4.44 -3.04
N ASN A 151 -13.16 4.86 -2.24
CA ASN A 151 -11.99 4.05 -1.91
C ASN A 151 -12.11 3.35 -0.55
N PHE A 152 -13.14 3.69 0.23
CA PHE A 152 -13.41 3.09 1.54
C PHE A 152 -13.84 1.61 1.51
N PRO A 153 -14.67 1.11 0.55
CA PRO A 153 -15.12 -0.29 0.55
C PRO A 153 -13.99 -1.34 0.62
N PRO A 154 -12.90 -1.27 -0.18
CA PRO A 154 -11.81 -2.23 -0.07
C PRO A 154 -11.05 -2.10 1.27
N ILE A 155 -10.92 -0.90 1.82
CA ILE A 155 -10.29 -0.68 3.13
C ILE A 155 -11.14 -1.30 4.25
N LYS A 156 -12.47 -1.17 4.18
CA LYS A 156 -13.40 -1.81 5.11
C LYS A 156 -13.25 -3.34 5.07
N ALA A 157 -13.21 -3.93 3.88
CA ALA A 157 -13.01 -5.37 3.72
C ALA A 157 -11.65 -5.84 4.28
N LEU A 158 -10.58 -5.08 4.04
CA LEU A 158 -9.28 -5.35 4.64
C LEU A 158 -9.34 -5.27 6.18
N PHE A 159 -9.96 -4.23 6.73
CA PHE A 159 -10.11 -4.05 8.17
C PHE A 159 -10.85 -5.21 8.83
N GLU A 160 -11.95 -5.69 8.22
CA GLU A 160 -12.70 -6.85 8.69
C GLU A 160 -11.83 -8.12 8.67
N LEU A 161 -11.07 -8.33 7.59
CA LEU A 161 -10.16 -9.46 7.45
C LEU A 161 -9.04 -9.45 8.51
N VAL A 162 -8.31 -8.34 8.65
CA VAL A 162 -7.23 -8.25 9.65
C VAL A 162 -7.79 -8.38 11.05
N THR A 163 -8.98 -7.85 11.33
CA THR A 163 -9.66 -8.01 12.62
C THR A 163 -9.98 -9.47 12.89
N SER A 164 -10.57 -10.18 11.92
CA SER A 164 -10.90 -11.61 12.05
C SER A 164 -9.66 -12.47 12.31
N VAL A 165 -8.61 -12.29 11.50
CA VAL A 165 -7.33 -13.02 11.65
C VAL A 165 -6.69 -12.71 13.01
N THR A 166 -6.65 -11.43 13.39
CA THR A 166 -6.08 -11.00 14.66
C THR A 166 -6.82 -11.63 15.84
N LEU A 167 -8.16 -11.55 15.86
CA LEU A 167 -8.97 -12.16 16.92
C LEU A 167 -8.71 -13.68 17.04
N SER A 168 -8.49 -14.38 15.93
CA SER A 168 -8.10 -15.79 15.96
C SER A 168 -6.75 -16.03 16.63
N ILE A 169 -5.76 -15.16 16.39
CA ILE A 169 -4.43 -15.20 17.05
C ILE A 169 -4.58 -14.92 18.55
N PHE A 170 -5.36 -13.90 18.93
CA PHE A 170 -5.63 -13.57 20.33
C PHE A 170 -6.27 -14.74 21.10
N GLN A 171 -7.10 -15.55 20.45
CA GLN A 171 -7.70 -16.75 21.04
C GLN A 171 -6.68 -17.86 21.30
N GLN A 172 -5.59 -17.92 20.52
CA GLN A 172 -4.53 -18.92 20.66
C GLN A 172 -3.54 -18.54 21.78
N GLY A 173 -3.30 -17.24 21.98
CA GLY A 173 -2.41 -16.75 23.03
C GLY A 173 -2.06 -15.27 22.85
N PRO A 174 -2.64 -14.33 23.63
CA PRO A 174 -2.42 -12.90 23.45
C PRO A 174 -1.01 -12.43 23.84
N ARG A 175 -0.18 -13.32 24.42
CA ARG A 175 1.18 -13.01 24.88
C ARG A 175 2.27 -13.39 23.90
N ASP A 176 1.95 -14.17 22.87
CA ASP A 176 2.93 -14.64 21.90
C ASP A 176 3.33 -13.54 20.89
N HIS A 177 2.47 -12.53 20.69
CA HIS A 177 2.67 -11.46 19.71
C HIS A 177 2.28 -10.07 20.26
N PRO A 178 2.99 -9.54 21.29
CA PRO A 178 2.64 -8.26 21.92
C PRO A 178 2.70 -7.06 20.98
N ASP A 179 3.54 -7.10 19.95
CA ASP A 179 3.65 -6.11 18.89
C ASP A 179 2.38 -6.04 18.02
N ILE A 180 1.84 -7.20 17.62
CA ILE A 180 0.58 -7.28 16.86
C ILE A 180 -0.58 -6.74 17.70
N VAL A 181 -0.60 -7.07 19.00
CA VAL A 181 -1.61 -6.55 19.93
C VAL A 181 -1.57 -5.02 20.00
N ASP A 182 -0.38 -4.44 20.14
CA ASP A 182 -0.22 -2.99 20.20
C ASP A 182 -0.69 -2.31 18.91
N SER A 183 -0.16 -2.73 17.74
CA SER A 183 -0.57 -2.16 16.45
C SER A 183 -2.06 -2.36 16.16
N PHE A 184 -2.65 -3.49 16.58
CA PHE A 184 -4.09 -3.74 16.43
C PHE A 184 -4.93 -2.80 17.30
N MET A 185 -4.53 -2.58 18.56
CA MET A 185 -5.23 -1.64 19.44
C MET A 185 -5.14 -0.21 18.93
N GLN A 186 -3.98 0.19 18.37
CA GLN A 186 -3.84 1.49 17.71
C GLN A 186 -4.75 1.63 16.48
N LEU A 187 -4.83 0.59 15.64
CA LEU A 187 -5.73 0.56 14.49
C LEU A 187 -7.20 0.71 14.92
N GLN A 188 -7.64 -0.06 15.91
CA GLN A 188 -9.01 0.02 16.45
C GLN A 188 -9.30 1.41 17.04
N ALA A 189 -8.38 1.97 17.83
CA ALA A 189 -8.53 3.30 18.39
C ALA A 189 -8.72 4.38 17.30
N GLN A 190 -7.95 4.28 16.21
CA GLN A 190 -8.04 5.21 15.09
C GLN A 190 -9.37 5.08 14.34
N VAL A 191 -9.84 3.86 14.08
CA VAL A 191 -11.14 3.62 13.44
C VAL A 191 -12.28 4.15 14.31
N CYS A 192 -12.24 3.89 15.63
CA CYS A 192 -13.23 4.44 16.56
C CYS A 192 -13.22 5.98 16.56
N PHE A 193 -12.04 6.59 16.60
CA PHE A 193 -11.90 8.05 16.56
C PHE A 193 -12.47 8.64 15.27
N TRP A 194 -12.13 8.03 14.13
CA TRP A 194 -12.63 8.48 12.84
C TRP A 194 -14.15 8.31 12.71
N PHE A 195 -14.70 7.18 13.15
CA PHE A 195 -16.15 6.96 13.16
C PHE A 195 -16.89 7.98 14.04
N LEU A 196 -16.34 8.30 15.20
CA LEU A 196 -16.89 9.33 16.10
C LEU A 196 -16.89 10.72 15.45
N ILE A 197 -15.82 11.06 14.72
CA ILE A 197 -15.72 12.30 13.95
C ILE A 197 -16.75 12.33 12.82
N SER A 198 -16.85 11.27 12.03
CA SER A 198 -17.81 11.18 10.92
C SER A 198 -19.26 11.27 11.42
N PHE A 199 -19.56 10.64 12.56
CA PHE A 199 -20.86 10.76 13.23
C PHE A 199 -21.14 12.19 13.70
N THR A 200 -20.13 12.88 14.27
CA THR A 200 -20.26 14.26 14.73
C THR A 200 -20.41 15.26 13.57
N LEU A 201 -19.74 15.02 12.45
CA LEU A 201 -19.79 15.84 11.24
C LEU A 201 -21.00 15.54 10.35
N GLY A 202 -21.84 14.56 10.72
CA GLY A 202 -23.06 14.21 9.96
C GLY A 202 -22.78 13.55 8.61
N PHE A 203 -21.58 13.04 8.37
CA PHE A 203 -21.29 12.21 7.19
C PHE A 203 -21.99 10.86 7.37
N SER A 204 -23.11 10.70 6.69
CA SER A 204 -23.91 9.47 6.67
C SER A 204 -23.16 8.38 5.90
N ILE A 205 -22.13 7.79 6.49
CA ILE A 205 -21.53 6.56 5.97
C ILE A 205 -22.49 5.45 6.34
N SER A 206 -23.29 5.04 5.36
CA SER A 206 -24.25 3.97 5.49
C SER A 206 -23.50 2.66 5.72
N LEU A 207 -23.29 2.31 6.99
CA LEU A 207 -22.79 1.00 7.38
C LEU A 207 -23.95 0.00 7.20
N SER A 208 -24.11 -0.50 5.98
CA SER A 208 -24.97 -1.64 5.70
C SER A 208 -24.15 -2.86 5.30
#